data_AF-A0AA40BQ42-F1
#
_entry.id   AF-A0AA40BQ42-F1
#
_cell.length_a   1.000
_cell.length_b   1.000
_cell.length_c   1.000
_cell.angle_alpha   90.00
_cell.angle_beta   90.00
_cell.angle_gamma   90.00
#
_symmetry.space_group_name_H-M   'P 1'
#
loop_
_entity.id
_entity.type
_entity.pdbx_description
1 polymer ?
#
loop_
_entity_poly.entity_id
_entity_poly.type
_entity_poly.pdbx_seq_one_letter_code
_entity_poly.pdbx_strand_id
1 'polypeptide(L)'
;MFPNTFMMQELIRMYFDNMLDREDEGHEVETPLVYTIARGTPIPSHLILINEYMSRFTLQPSRGMRLQELNKSLDEFYAQYAQKETADSWLHAHDFKDAVADDMDPIWMAK
;
A
#
# COMPACT_ATOMS: atom_id res chain seq x y z
N MET A 1 -6.84 -12.00 -6.98
CA MET A 1 -7.59 -10.81 -6.51
C MET A 1 -6.72 -10.19 -5.44
N PHE A 2 -6.49 -8.88 -5.41
CA PHE A 2 -5.59 -8.33 -4.38
C PHE A 2 -6.24 -8.40 -2.99
N PRO A 3 -5.46 -8.48 -1.91
CA PRO A 3 -6.02 -8.42 -0.56
C PRO A 3 -6.79 -7.11 -0.36
N ASN A 4 -7.98 -7.22 0.24
CA ASN A 4 -8.87 -6.12 0.58
C ASN A 4 -9.32 -6.33 2.02
N THR A 5 -8.60 -5.77 2.98
CA THR A 5 -8.91 -5.92 4.41
C THR A 5 -9.54 -4.65 4.99
N PHE A 6 -10.17 -4.75 6.16
CA PHE A 6 -10.74 -3.58 6.82
C PHE A 6 -9.69 -2.52 7.13
N MET A 7 -8.54 -2.89 7.69
CA MET A 7 -7.47 -1.91 7.95
C MET A 7 -6.96 -1.24 6.66
N MET A 8 -6.83 -1.96 5.55
CA MET A 8 -6.44 -1.37 4.26
C MET A 8 -7.47 -0.34 3.79
N GLN A 9 -8.76 -0.68 3.87
CA GLN A 9 -9.85 0.23 3.52
C GLN A 9 -9.87 1.48 4.41
N GLU A 10 -9.74 1.31 5.73
CA GLU A 10 -9.73 2.42 6.68
C GLU A 10 -8.59 3.39 6.40
N LEU A 11 -7.37 2.87 6.17
CA LEU A 11 -6.21 3.70 5.87
C LEU A 11 -6.40 4.47 4.56
N ILE A 12 -6.78 3.78 3.47
CA ILE A 12 -6.92 4.42 2.16
C ILE A 12 -8.03 5.46 2.18
N ARG A 13 -9.19 5.16 2.79
CA ARG A 13 -10.31 6.10 2.93
C ARG A 13 -9.93 7.30 3.77
N MET A 14 -9.28 7.10 4.91
CA MET A 14 -8.81 8.20 5.76
C MET A 14 -7.87 9.15 5.00
N TYR A 15 -6.91 8.63 4.23
CA TYR A 15 -6.01 9.47 3.44
C TYR A 15 -6.74 10.19 2.29
N PHE A 16 -7.71 9.52 1.66
CA PHE A 16 -8.51 10.10 0.58
C PHE A 16 -9.44 11.20 1.10
N ASP A 17 -10.16 10.94 2.18
CA ASP A 17 -11.04 11.91 2.85
C ASP A 17 -10.25 13.13 3.33
N ASN A 18 -9.06 12.94 3.92
CA ASN A 18 -8.20 14.05 4.30
C ASN A 18 -7.75 14.91 3.10
N MET A 19 -7.53 14.28 1.94
CA MET A 19 -7.18 15.00 0.72
C MET A 19 -8.37 15.85 0.24
N LEU A 20 -9.59 15.30 0.25
CA LEU A 20 -10.81 16.01 -0.13
C LEU A 20 -11.08 17.20 0.82
N ASP A 21 -10.98 16.99 2.13
CA ASP A 21 -11.16 18.06 3.12
C ASP A 21 -10.20 19.23 2.86
N ARG A 22 -8.93 18.92 2.57
CA ARG A 22 -7.91 19.93 2.26
C ARG A 22 -8.18 20.64 0.94
N GLU A 23 -8.66 19.92 -0.07
CA GLU A 23 -9.06 20.51 -1.35
C GLU A 23 -10.23 21.48 -1.17
N ASP A 24 -11.25 21.09 -0.39
CA ASP A 24 -12.42 21.91 -0.05
C ASP A 24 -12.03 23.18 0.75
N GLU A 25 -10.99 23.09 1.59
CA GLU A 25 -10.39 24.22 2.30
C GLU A 25 -9.55 25.15 1.37
N GLY A 26 -9.38 24.79 0.10
CA GLY A 26 -8.65 25.55 -0.91
C GLY A 26 -7.13 25.32 -0.89
N HIS A 27 -6.65 24.24 -0.27
CA HIS A 27 -5.25 23.87 -0.32
C HIS A 27 -4.88 23.17 -1.63
N GLU A 28 -3.65 23.39 -2.11
CA GLU A 28 -3.06 22.55 -3.14
C GLU A 28 -2.79 21.16 -2.56
N VAL A 29 -3.35 20.13 -3.19
CA VAL A 29 -3.23 18.73 -2.77
C VAL A 29 -2.75 17.85 -3.90
N GLU A 30 -1.98 16.82 -3.56
CA GLU A 30 -1.59 15.77 -4.50
C GLU A 30 -2.64 14.67 -4.53
N THR A 31 -2.90 14.09 -5.71
CA THR A 31 -3.77 12.92 -5.83
C THR A 31 -3.14 11.70 -5.10
N PRO A 32 -3.83 11.10 -4.13
CA PRO A 32 -3.32 9.92 -3.44
C PRO A 32 -3.22 8.72 -4.38
N LEU A 33 -2.16 7.94 -4.22
CA LEU A 33 -1.82 6.81 -5.09
C LEU A 33 -1.75 5.52 -4.28
N VAL A 34 -2.26 4.44 -4.87
CA VAL A 34 -2.12 3.09 -4.34
C VAL A 34 -1.15 2.32 -5.24
N TYR A 35 -0.12 1.72 -4.61
CA TYR A 35 0.86 0.88 -5.26
C TYR A 35 0.63 -0.57 -4.86
N THR A 36 0.16 -1.37 -5.80
CA THR A 36 -0.19 -2.76 -5.60
C THR A 36 0.91 -3.68 -6.10
N ILE A 37 1.46 -4.54 -5.24
CA ILE A 37 2.52 -5.48 -5.61
C ILE A 37 1.95 -6.91 -5.61
N ALA A 38 2.22 -7.65 -6.68
CA ALA A 38 1.76 -9.03 -6.81
C ALA A 38 2.46 -9.97 -5.82
N ARG A 39 1.71 -10.94 -5.29
CA ARG A 39 2.28 -12.01 -4.46
C ARG A 39 3.35 -12.78 -5.25
N GLY A 40 4.46 -13.08 -4.58
CA GLY A 40 5.60 -13.77 -5.20
C GLY A 40 6.59 -12.83 -5.91
N THR A 41 6.36 -11.52 -5.89
CA THR A 41 7.35 -10.53 -6.34
C THR A 41 8.67 -10.71 -5.58
N PRO A 42 9.81 -10.87 -6.28
CA PRO A 42 11.11 -10.97 -5.63
C PRO A 42 11.46 -9.66 -4.89
N ILE A 43 11.74 -9.76 -3.60
CA ILE A 43 12.26 -8.63 -2.83
C ILE A 43 13.78 -8.55 -3.05
N PRO A 44 14.33 -7.39 -3.46
CA PRO A 44 15.77 -7.20 -3.58
C PRO A 44 16.50 -7.57 -2.29
N SER A 45 17.67 -8.19 -2.37
CA SER A 45 18.38 -8.73 -1.20
C SER A 45 18.78 -7.69 -0.14
N HIS A 46 18.78 -6.41 -0.51
CA HIS A 46 19.07 -5.28 0.36
C HIS A 46 17.81 -4.68 1.01
N LEU A 47 16.63 -5.21 0.70
CA LEU A 47 15.35 -4.93 1.33
C LEU A 47 14.83 -6.18 2.05
N ILE A 48 13.95 -5.98 3.01
CA ILE A 48 13.24 -7.03 3.74
C ILE A 48 11.79 -6.62 3.94
N LEU A 49 10.87 -7.55 3.68
CA LEU A 49 9.44 -7.37 3.97
C LEU A 49 9.13 -8.05 5.31
N ILE A 50 8.67 -7.27 6.29
CA ILE A 50 8.34 -7.76 7.63
C ILE A 50 6.83 -7.66 7.80
N ASN A 51 6.18 -8.74 8.25
CA ASN A 51 4.82 -8.67 8.77
C ASN A 51 4.90 -8.06 10.18
N GLU A 52 4.40 -6.84 10.33
CA GLU A 52 4.40 -6.13 11.62
C GLU A 52 3.27 -6.63 12.52
N TYR A 53 2.06 -6.64 11.96
CA TYR A 53 0.83 -6.96 12.66
C TYR A 53 -0.30 -7.23 11.67
N MET A 54 -0.92 -8.41 11.74
CA MET A 54 -2.04 -8.80 10.89
C MET A 54 -1.72 -8.59 9.39
N SER A 55 -2.51 -7.77 8.69
CA SER A 55 -2.36 -7.44 7.28
C SER A 55 -1.34 -6.31 7.01
N ARG A 56 -0.67 -5.77 8.04
CA ARG A 56 0.32 -4.69 7.90
C ARG A 56 1.72 -5.24 7.71
N PHE A 57 2.34 -4.81 6.61
CA PHE A 57 3.73 -5.12 6.30
C PHE A 57 4.56 -3.84 6.21
N THR A 58 5.86 -3.97 6.48
CA THR A 58 6.86 -2.92 6.26
C THR A 58 7.93 -3.42 5.32
N LEU A 59 8.27 -2.61 4.31
CA LEU A 59 9.40 -2.84 3.45
C LEU A 59 10.56 -1.97 3.94
N GLN A 60 11.61 -2.61 4.45
CA GLN A 60 12.70 -1.96 5.16
C GLN A 60 14.05 -2.35 4.57
N PRO A 61 15.13 -1.59 4.82
CA PRO A 61 16.48 -2.05 4.48
C PRO A 61 16.85 -3.29 5.30
N SER A 62 17.44 -4.30 4.67
CA SER A 62 17.87 -5.55 5.35
C SER A 62 19.22 -5.41 6.09
N ARG A 63 19.90 -4.28 5.88
CA ARG A 63 21.21 -3.95 6.44
C ARG A 63 21.38 -2.43 6.53
N GLY A 64 22.41 -1.97 7.22
CA GLY A 64 22.75 -0.55 7.24
C GLY A 64 22.89 0.03 5.83
N MET A 65 22.15 1.10 5.54
CA MET A 65 22.07 1.74 4.23
C MET A 65 21.82 3.24 4.41
N ARG A 66 22.31 4.08 3.48
CA ARG A 66 21.99 5.52 3.51
C ARG A 66 20.56 5.75 3.08
N LEU A 67 19.91 6.79 3.62
CA LEU A 67 18.54 7.14 3.26
C LEU A 67 18.34 7.34 1.74
N GLN A 68 19.30 7.97 1.07
CA GLN A 68 19.26 8.18 -0.39
C GLN A 68 19.31 6.86 -1.17
N GLU A 69 20.09 5.89 -0.69
CA GLU A 69 20.17 4.57 -1.31
C GLU A 69 18.86 3.80 -1.10
N LEU A 70 18.27 3.90 0.11
CA LEU A 70 16.98 3.29 0.40
C LEU A 70 15.87 3.85 -0.49
N ASN A 71 15.77 5.18 -0.59
CA ASN A 71 14.76 5.82 -1.43
C ASN A 71 14.91 5.39 -2.89
N LYS A 72 16.14 5.40 -3.42
CA LYS A 72 16.41 4.93 -4.78
C LYS A 72 15.99 3.46 -4.98
N SER A 73 16.33 2.59 -4.03
CA SER A 73 15.94 1.18 -4.08
C SER A 73 14.41 0.98 -4.05
N LEU A 74 13.70 1.77 -3.25
CA LEU A 74 12.24 1.74 -3.18
C LEU A 74 11.61 2.26 -4.48
N ASP A 75 12.12 3.38 -5.02
CA ASP A 75 11.68 3.94 -6.29
C ASP A 75 11.83 2.93 -7.43
N GLU A 76 13.01 2.29 -7.55
CA GLU A 76 13.27 1.25 -8.55
C GLU A 76 12.34 0.04 -8.36
N PHE A 77 12.15 -0.40 -7.12
CA PHE A 77 11.29 -1.54 -6.80
C PHE A 77 9.82 -1.28 -7.17
N TYR A 78 9.26 -0.15 -6.74
CA TYR A 78 7.87 0.19 -7.06
C TYR A 78 7.68 0.49 -8.54
N ALA A 79 8.62 1.18 -9.20
CA ALA A 79 8.53 1.44 -10.63
C ALA A 79 8.54 0.16 -11.48
N GLN A 80 9.27 -0.87 -11.03
CA GLN A 80 9.38 -2.13 -11.75
C GLN A 80 8.22 -3.08 -11.47
N TYR A 81 7.75 -3.17 -10.23
CA TYR A 81 6.88 -4.26 -9.79
C TYR A 81 5.49 -3.84 -9.33
N ALA A 82 5.24 -2.56 -9.08
CA ALA A 82 3.94 -2.12 -8.61
C ALA A 82 3.01 -1.74 -9.77
N GLN A 83 1.76 -2.18 -9.67
CA GLN A 83 0.66 -1.53 -10.37
C GLN A 83 0.30 -0.26 -9.62
N LYS A 84 0.35 0.87 -10.33
CA LYS A 84 0.03 2.19 -9.78
C LYS A 84 -1.35 2.62 -10.24
N GLU A 85 -2.20 3.02 -9.29
CA GLU A 85 -3.54 3.55 -9.53
C GLU A 85 -3.86 4.69 -8.55
N THR A 86 -4.87 5.50 -8.84
CA THR A 86 -5.34 6.52 -7.89
C THR A 86 -6.13 5.85 -6.77
N ALA A 87 -6.15 6.47 -5.59
CA ALA A 87 -6.95 5.97 -4.47
C ALA A 87 -8.45 5.88 -4.83
N ASP A 88 -8.99 6.83 -5.59
CA ASP A 88 -10.37 6.78 -6.10
C ASP A 88 -10.62 5.51 -6.93
N SER A 89 -9.76 5.25 -7.93
CA SER A 89 -9.90 4.07 -8.78
C SER A 89 -9.79 2.77 -7.99
N TRP A 90 -8.87 2.74 -7.02
CA TRP A 90 -8.72 1.58 -6.14
C TRP A 90 -9.96 1.36 -5.28
N LEU A 91 -10.52 2.42 -4.69
CA LEU A 91 -11.74 2.35 -3.86
C LEU A 91 -12.97 1.93 -4.67
N HIS A 92 -13.07 2.35 -5.94
CA HIS A 92 -14.11 1.90 -6.86
C HIS A 92 -13.96 0.41 -7.23
N ALA A 93 -12.72 -0.08 -7.36
CA ALA A 93 -12.45 -1.49 -7.70
C ALA A 93 -12.51 -2.44 -6.49
N HIS A 94 -12.40 -1.92 -5.27
CA HIS A 94 -12.34 -2.68 -4.03
C HIS A 94 -13.43 -2.19 -3.07
N ASP A 95 -14.63 -2.77 -3.22
CA ASP A 95 -15.79 -2.43 -2.39
C ASP A 95 -15.56 -2.78 -0.90
N PHE A 96 -15.96 -1.89 0.00
CA PHE A 96 -15.81 -2.09 1.45
C PHE A 96 -16.62 -3.31 1.96
N LYS A 97 -17.79 -3.57 1.36
CA LYS A 97 -18.63 -4.73 1.72
C LYS A 97 -17.93 -6.07 1.49
N ASP A 98 -16.93 -6.10 0.60
CA ASP A 98 -16.16 -7.28 0.24
C ASP A 98 -14.82 -7.34 0.99
N ALA A 99 -14.59 -6.40 1.91
CA ALA A 99 -13.43 -6.39 2.78
C ALA A 99 -13.53 -7.50 3.83
N VAL A 100 -12.36 -8.03 4.21
CA VAL A 100 -12.26 -9.12 5.18
C VAL A 100 -11.47 -8.68 6.41
N ALA A 101 -11.69 -9.36 7.53
CA ALA A 101 -10.97 -9.08 8.77
C ALA A 101 -9.47 -9.33 8.62
N ASP A 102 -8.68 -8.46 9.23
CA ASP A 102 -7.22 -8.45 9.12
C ASP A 102 -6.55 -9.68 9.74
N ASP A 103 -7.19 -10.32 10.72
CA ASP A 103 -6.76 -11.57 11.35
C ASP A 103 -7.17 -12.83 10.59
N MET A 104 -7.93 -12.69 9.50
CA MET A 104 -8.33 -13.80 8.64
C MET A 104 -7.31 -14.08 7.54
N ASP A 105 -6.04 -14.24 7.92
CA ASP A 105 -4.89 -14.54 7.03
C ASP A 105 -5.21 -15.60 5.97
N PRO A 106 -5.84 -16.75 6.31
CA PRO A 106 -6.14 -17.78 5.31
C PRO A 106 -7.07 -17.31 4.19
N ILE A 107 -7.85 -16.25 4.42
CA ILE A 107 -8.79 -15.69 3.44
C ILE A 107 -8.10 -14.63 2.59
N TRP A 108 -7.49 -13.61 3.21
CA TRP A 108 -6.91 -12.50 2.44
C TRP A 108 -5.57 -12.87 1.78
N MET A 109 -4.80 -13.82 2.32
CA MET A 109 -3.56 -14.33 1.68
C MET A 109 -3.80 -15.38 0.61
N ALA A 110 -5.02 -15.93 0.53
CA ALA A 110 -5.39 -16.89 -0.52
C ALA A 110 -5.79 -16.22 -1.84
N LYS A 111 -6.04 -14.91 -1.83
CA LYS A 111 -6.49 -14.16 -3.00
C LYS A 111 -5.36 -13.76 -3.95
#